data_AF-A0A1I5UC34-F1
#
_entry.id   AF-A0A1I5UC34-F1
#
_cell.length_a   1.000
_cell.length_b   1.000
_cell.length_c   1.000
_cell.angle_alpha   90.00
_cell.angle_beta   90.00
_cell.angle_gamma   90.00
#
_symmetry.space_group_name_H-M   'P 1'
#
loop_
_entity.id
_entity.type
_entity.pdbx_description
1 polymer ?
#
loop_
_entity_poly.entity_id
_entity_poly.type
_entity_poly.pdbx_seq_one_letter_code
_entity_poly.pdbx_strand_id
1 'polypeptide(L)'
;MTLVHNSTLTIKPRTVTLTSKSLSKKFDGTYLTADERYAACEKYARDITATAFNKEKGEGFVANEGIVAASTEFTGKLLAIKKVERANTFNYTRQENTLAENYKIEREYGDLEITPPDEKIKLKIKLKANADGTGRDTYVIYNGVTQQAIMEVHVSVDGEVDTESILKRIIEASKKWCIKPSECGNISCLC
;
A
#
# COMPACT_ATOMS: atom_id res chain seq x y z
N MET A 1 -71.43 3.96 7.01
CA MET A 1 -70.47 2.94 6.58
C MET A 1 -69.14 3.65 6.34
N THR A 2 -68.24 3.63 7.33
CA THR A 2 -66.98 4.37 7.28
C THR A 2 -65.97 3.51 6.54
N LEU A 3 -65.48 3.97 5.39
CA LEU A 3 -64.43 3.29 4.65
C LEU A 3 -63.13 3.43 5.46
N VAL A 4 -62.63 2.33 6.01
CA VAL A 4 -61.31 2.31 6.66
C VAL A 4 -60.28 2.11 5.56
N HIS A 5 -59.49 3.15 5.28
CA HIS A 5 -58.32 3.03 4.42
C HIS A 5 -57.12 2.57 5.26
N ASN A 6 -56.70 1.34 5.07
CA ASN A 6 -55.43 0.86 5.60
C ASN A 6 -54.31 1.42 4.72
N SER A 7 -53.48 2.29 5.27
CA SER A 7 -52.27 2.79 4.61
C SER A 7 -51.03 2.18 5.26
N THR A 8 -50.05 1.80 4.44
CA THR A 8 -48.78 1.23 4.87
C THR A 8 -47.66 2.28 4.78
N LEU A 9 -46.92 2.48 5.87
CA LEU A 9 -45.70 3.29 5.88
C LEU A 9 -44.48 2.38 5.74
N THR A 10 -43.69 2.59 4.69
CA THR A 10 -42.44 1.85 4.47
C THR A 10 -41.26 2.81 4.58
N ILE A 11 -40.40 2.57 5.57
CA ILE A 11 -39.15 3.31 5.75
C ILE A 11 -38.03 2.51 5.07
N LYS A 12 -37.33 3.13 4.13
CA LYS A 12 -36.20 2.50 3.44
C LYS A 12 -34.90 2.77 4.20
N PRO A 13 -33.98 1.79 4.29
CA PRO A 13 -32.63 2.02 4.81
C PRO A 13 -31.90 3.11 4.02
N ARG A 14 -31.02 3.84 4.69
CA ARG A 14 -30.14 4.83 4.08
C ARG A 14 -28.96 4.15 3.37
N THR A 15 -28.52 4.70 2.24
CA THR A 15 -27.35 4.17 1.51
C THR A 15 -26.07 4.84 2.00
N VAL A 16 -25.04 4.06 2.28
CA VAL A 16 -23.71 4.57 2.66
C VAL A 16 -22.64 3.81 1.90
N THR A 17 -21.74 4.52 1.22
CA THR A 17 -20.50 3.96 0.68
C THR A 17 -19.36 4.35 1.60
N LEU A 18 -18.58 3.35 2.03
CA LEU A 18 -17.34 3.55 2.76
C LEU A 18 -16.17 3.40 1.79
N THR A 19 -15.42 4.48 1.60
CA THR A 19 -14.34 4.57 0.62
C THR A 19 -12.99 4.64 1.31
N SER A 20 -12.09 3.73 0.96
CA SER A 20 -10.68 3.79 1.37
C SER A 20 -9.85 4.54 0.33
N LYS A 21 -8.77 5.17 0.79
CA LYS A 21 -7.88 5.95 -0.07
C LYS A 21 -7.02 5.04 -0.96
N SER A 22 -6.71 5.48 -2.18
CA SER A 22 -5.62 4.87 -2.97
C SER A 22 -4.25 5.27 -2.43
N LEU A 23 -3.33 4.31 -2.33
CA LEU A 23 -1.99 4.53 -1.78
C LEU A 23 -0.93 4.18 -2.82
N SER A 24 0.18 4.92 -2.80
CA SER A 24 1.31 4.67 -3.69
C SER A 24 2.64 4.91 -2.99
N LYS A 25 3.64 4.10 -3.32
CA LYS A 25 5.04 4.34 -2.91
C LYS A 25 6.03 3.83 -3.95
N LYS A 26 7.30 4.22 -3.80
CA LYS A 26 8.41 3.60 -4.53
C LYS A 26 8.81 2.31 -3.84
N PHE A 27 9.27 1.33 -4.61
CA PHE A 27 9.73 0.07 -4.07
C PHE A 27 10.94 0.27 -3.15
N ASP A 28 10.78 -0.12 -1.89
CA ASP A 28 11.77 -0.02 -0.82
C ASP A 28 12.09 -1.39 -0.19
N GLY A 29 11.58 -2.47 -0.78
CA GLY A 29 11.72 -3.83 -0.26
C GLY A 29 10.70 -4.22 0.82
N THR A 30 9.76 -3.34 1.18
CA THR A 30 8.73 -3.58 2.20
C THR A 30 7.33 -3.51 1.63
N TYR A 31 6.35 -4.09 2.35
CA TYR A 31 4.95 -4.03 1.95
C TYR A 31 4.42 -2.58 1.97
N LEU A 32 3.69 -2.21 0.93
CA LEU A 32 2.77 -1.07 0.94
C LEU A 32 1.50 -1.49 1.69
N THR A 33 1.24 -0.84 2.82
CA THR A 33 0.03 -1.01 3.66
C THR A 33 -0.43 0.35 4.17
N ALA A 34 -1.70 0.48 4.54
CA ALA A 34 -2.20 1.71 5.15
C ALA A 34 -1.45 2.10 6.43
N ASP A 35 -1.09 1.12 7.27
CA ASP A 35 -0.33 1.34 8.50
C ASP A 35 1.09 1.85 8.25
N GLU A 36 1.80 1.27 7.29
CA GLU A 36 3.13 1.75 6.90
C GLU A 36 3.06 3.19 6.37
N ARG A 37 2.08 3.50 5.53
CA ARG A 37 1.89 4.87 5.00
C ARG A 37 1.55 5.86 6.10
N TYR A 38 0.70 5.48 7.04
CA TYR A 38 0.37 6.30 8.20
C TYR A 38 1.60 6.58 9.08
N ALA A 39 2.41 5.54 9.34
CA ALA A 39 3.68 5.68 10.06
C ALA A 39 4.69 6.57 9.31
N ALA A 40 4.65 6.57 7.97
CA ALA A 40 5.39 7.48 7.09
C ALA A 40 4.78 8.91 7.00
N CYS A 41 3.96 9.30 7.98
CA CYS A 41 3.31 10.61 8.12
C CYS A 41 2.27 10.93 7.04
N GLU A 42 1.77 9.94 6.30
CA GLU A 42 0.61 10.11 5.43
C GLU A 42 -0.67 10.08 6.27
N LYS A 43 -1.01 11.22 6.89
CA LYS A 43 -2.06 11.41 7.92
C LYS A 43 -3.40 10.72 7.64
N TYR A 44 -3.78 10.60 6.37
CA TYR A 44 -5.07 10.09 5.93
C TYR A 44 -4.98 8.71 5.26
N ALA A 45 -3.86 8.00 5.41
CA ALA A 45 -3.70 6.67 4.82
C ALA A 45 -4.64 5.62 5.42
N ARG A 46 -5.07 5.83 6.67
CA ARG A 46 -6.01 4.99 7.41
C ARG A 46 -7.43 5.56 7.45
N ASP A 47 -7.70 6.61 6.68
CA ASP A 47 -9.03 7.22 6.67
C ASP A 47 -9.99 6.40 5.80
N ILE A 48 -11.21 6.27 6.30
CA ILE A 48 -12.36 5.80 5.54
C ILE A 48 -13.34 6.96 5.43
N THR A 49 -13.62 7.36 4.19
CA THR A 49 -14.60 8.40 3.90
C THR A 49 -15.96 7.75 3.72
N ALA A 50 -16.95 8.18 4.50
CA ALA A 50 -18.34 7.78 4.27
C ALA A 50 -19.04 8.76 3.30
N THR A 51 -20.02 8.28 2.53
CA THR A 51 -20.92 9.16 1.78
C THR A 51 -21.50 10.23 2.69
N ALA A 52 -21.45 11.49 2.23
CA ALA A 52 -21.95 12.62 2.99
C ALA A 52 -23.46 12.49 3.26
N PHE A 53 -23.91 12.98 4.42
CA PHE A 53 -25.32 12.99 4.76
C PHE A 53 -26.13 13.80 3.74
N ASN A 54 -27.13 13.16 3.14
CA ASN A 54 -28.12 13.82 2.31
C ASN A 54 -29.52 13.33 2.67
N LYS A 55 -30.36 14.23 3.19
CA LYS A 55 -31.73 13.91 3.61
C LYS A 55 -32.61 13.51 2.43
N GLU A 56 -32.51 14.23 1.32
CA GLU A 56 -33.38 14.08 0.14
C GLU A 56 -33.10 12.78 -0.62
N LYS A 57 -31.83 12.37 -0.68
CA LYS A 57 -31.39 11.13 -1.35
C LYS A 57 -31.43 9.91 -0.45
N GLY A 58 -31.56 10.09 0.87
CA GLY A 58 -31.45 9.00 1.83
C GLY A 58 -30.03 8.44 1.93
N GLU A 59 -29.01 9.30 1.86
CA GLU A 59 -27.59 8.89 1.82
C GLU A 59 -26.82 9.33 3.07
N GLY A 60 -25.77 8.59 3.43
CA GLY A 60 -24.89 8.91 4.53
C GLY A 60 -25.47 8.61 5.92
N PHE A 61 -24.58 8.52 6.90
CA PHE A 61 -24.94 8.35 8.30
C PHE A 61 -25.67 9.60 8.83
N VAL A 62 -26.62 9.39 9.74
CA VAL A 62 -27.19 10.49 10.53
C VAL A 62 -26.18 10.96 11.59
N ALA A 63 -26.42 12.13 12.17
CA ALA A 63 -25.52 12.70 13.17
C ALA A 63 -25.31 11.73 14.36
N ASN A 64 -24.06 11.61 14.81
CA ASN A 64 -23.61 10.71 15.89
C ASN A 64 -23.72 9.21 15.60
N GLU A 65 -24.03 8.80 14.38
CA GLU A 65 -23.95 7.40 13.94
C GLU A 65 -22.78 7.21 12.96
N GLY A 66 -22.36 5.97 12.75
CA GLY A 66 -21.33 5.63 11.79
C GLY A 66 -20.51 4.39 12.17
N ILE A 67 -19.24 4.43 11.82
CA ILE A 67 -18.26 3.39 12.16
C ILE A 67 -17.34 3.85 13.28
N VAL A 68 -16.77 2.91 14.00
CA VAL A 68 -15.74 3.17 15.01
C VAL A 68 -14.39 3.25 14.29
N ALA A 69 -13.96 4.46 13.94
CA ALA A 69 -12.74 4.68 13.14
C ALA A 69 -11.50 4.01 13.74
N ALA A 70 -11.35 4.02 15.07
CA ALA A 70 -10.24 3.38 15.77
C ALA A 70 -10.22 1.85 15.67
N SER A 71 -11.36 1.22 15.33
CA SER A 71 -11.49 -0.24 15.15
C SER A 71 -11.35 -0.68 13.68
N THR A 72 -11.22 0.27 12.75
CA THR A 72 -11.06 -0.04 11.33
C THR A 72 -9.71 -0.70 11.10
N GLU A 73 -9.73 -1.87 10.49
CA GLU A 73 -8.54 -2.66 10.17
C GLU A 73 -8.34 -2.70 8.66
N PHE A 74 -7.20 -2.22 8.17
CA PHE A 74 -6.84 -2.33 6.76
C PHE A 74 -6.13 -3.66 6.51
N THR A 75 -6.60 -4.39 5.51
CA THR A 75 -6.11 -5.73 5.15
C THR A 75 -5.41 -5.76 3.79
N GLY A 76 -5.50 -4.67 3.02
CA GLY A 76 -4.78 -4.49 1.77
C GLY A 76 -3.26 -4.46 1.93
N LYS A 77 -2.56 -5.22 1.10
CA LYS A 77 -1.09 -5.23 1.04
C LYS A 77 -0.56 -5.46 -0.37
N LEU A 78 0.54 -4.79 -0.72
CA LEU A 78 1.23 -4.97 -2.00
C LEU A 78 2.75 -4.95 -1.79
N LEU A 79 3.50 -5.80 -2.50
CA LEU A 79 4.98 -5.81 -2.47
C LEU A 79 5.60 -5.72 -3.88
N ALA A 80 4.87 -6.12 -4.92
CA ALA A 80 5.39 -6.11 -6.29
C ALA A 80 5.22 -4.74 -6.94
N ILE A 81 6.19 -4.36 -7.78
CA ILE A 81 6.15 -3.15 -8.63
C ILE A 81 5.03 -3.32 -9.66
N LYS A 82 3.85 -2.78 -9.35
CA LYS A 82 2.66 -2.74 -10.19
C LYS A 82 1.59 -1.87 -9.52
N LYS A 83 0.53 -1.58 -10.27
CA LYS A 83 -0.74 -1.13 -9.73
C LYS A 83 -1.70 -2.31 -9.55
N VAL A 84 -2.42 -2.37 -8.44
CA VAL A 84 -3.52 -3.30 -8.20
C VAL A 84 -4.74 -2.49 -7.80
N GLU A 85 -5.78 -2.53 -8.65
CA GLU A 85 -7.01 -1.80 -8.41
C GLU A 85 -7.79 -2.40 -7.24
N ARG A 86 -8.46 -1.54 -6.47
CA ARG A 86 -9.36 -1.94 -5.36
C ARG A 86 -8.69 -2.84 -4.31
N ALA A 87 -7.38 -2.70 -4.13
CA ALA A 87 -6.57 -3.56 -3.27
C ALA A 87 -6.43 -3.05 -1.83
N ASN A 88 -6.72 -1.78 -1.57
CA ASN A 88 -6.68 -1.20 -0.22
C ASN A 88 -7.95 -1.59 0.57
N THR A 89 -8.08 -2.87 0.88
CA THR A 89 -9.26 -3.43 1.55
C THR A 89 -9.25 -3.17 3.05
N PHE A 90 -10.43 -3.16 3.68
CA PHE A 90 -10.59 -2.92 5.11
C PHE A 90 -11.84 -3.61 5.70
N ASN A 91 -11.77 -3.86 6.99
CA ASN A 91 -12.87 -4.27 7.86
C ASN A 91 -13.28 -3.10 8.77
N TYR A 92 -14.55 -3.06 9.18
CA TYR A 92 -15.07 -2.01 10.06
C TYR A 92 -16.03 -2.58 11.09
N THR A 93 -16.10 -1.89 12.23
CA THR A 93 -17.14 -2.08 13.24
C THR A 93 -18.05 -0.87 13.26
N ARG A 94 -19.36 -1.10 13.37
CA ARG A 94 -20.35 -0.03 13.53
C ARG A 94 -20.31 0.52 14.96
N GLN A 95 -20.62 1.79 15.14
CA GLN A 95 -20.91 2.31 16.47
C GLN A 95 -22.15 1.61 17.03
N GLU A 96 -22.25 1.48 18.35
CA GLU A 96 -23.33 0.73 19.01
C GLU A 96 -24.73 1.26 18.64
N ASN A 97 -24.87 2.57 18.46
CA ASN A 97 -26.10 3.23 18.07
C ASN A 97 -26.39 3.21 16.55
N THR A 98 -25.51 2.60 15.74
CA THR A 98 -25.69 2.50 14.28
C THR A 98 -26.31 1.16 13.92
N LEU A 99 -27.64 1.12 13.94
CA LEU A 99 -28.41 -0.10 13.70
C LEU A 99 -28.27 -0.61 12.27
N ALA A 100 -28.04 -1.92 12.13
CA ALA A 100 -27.82 -2.57 10.83
C ALA A 100 -28.96 -2.36 9.83
N GLU A 101 -30.19 -2.47 10.30
CA GLU A 101 -31.41 -2.36 9.51
C GLU A 101 -31.66 -0.95 8.95
N ASN A 102 -31.06 0.07 9.55
CA ASN A 102 -31.20 1.45 9.09
C ASN A 102 -30.32 1.78 7.89
N TYR A 103 -29.35 0.92 7.55
CA TYR A 103 -28.34 1.23 6.53
C TYR A 103 -28.07 0.08 5.57
N LYS A 104 -28.03 0.41 4.27
CA LYS A 104 -27.35 -0.37 3.25
C LYS A 104 -25.93 0.16 3.09
N ILE A 105 -24.95 -0.53 3.65
CA ILE A 105 -23.54 -0.12 3.61
C ILE A 105 -22.79 -0.88 2.50
N GLU A 106 -22.20 -0.14 1.58
CA GLU A 106 -21.33 -0.62 0.50
C GLU A 106 -19.88 -0.20 0.75
N ARG A 107 -18.93 -0.87 0.10
CA ARG A 107 -17.50 -0.58 0.22
C ARG A 107 -16.91 -0.26 -1.14
N GLU A 108 -16.09 0.79 -1.17
CA GLU A 108 -15.27 1.15 -2.32
C GLU A 108 -13.80 1.16 -1.90
N TYR A 109 -13.02 0.25 -2.50
CA TYR A 109 -11.63 0.09 -2.14
C TYR A 109 -10.74 0.95 -3.02
N GLY A 110 -9.80 1.65 -2.40
CA GLY A 110 -8.74 2.36 -3.11
C GLY A 110 -7.73 1.40 -3.72
N ASP A 111 -6.93 1.92 -4.64
CA ASP A 111 -5.88 1.17 -5.32
C ASP A 111 -4.60 1.12 -4.49
N LEU A 112 -3.77 0.11 -4.71
CA LEU A 112 -2.39 0.07 -4.22
C LEU A 112 -1.44 0.09 -5.41
N GLU A 113 -0.44 0.96 -5.36
CA GLU A 113 0.56 1.07 -6.41
C GLU A 113 1.99 1.12 -5.85
N ILE A 114 2.85 0.24 -6.37
CA ILE A 114 4.29 0.34 -6.14
C ILE A 114 4.95 0.67 -7.47
N THR A 115 5.70 1.76 -7.47
CA THR A 115 6.51 2.23 -8.60
C THR A 115 7.98 1.84 -8.45
N PRO A 116 8.75 1.76 -9.56
CA PRO A 116 10.19 1.52 -9.47
C PRO A 116 10.91 2.58 -8.60
N PRO A 117 12.04 2.22 -7.95
CA PRO A 117 12.88 3.20 -7.27
C PRO A 117 13.52 4.16 -8.28
N ASP A 118 13.93 5.34 -7.81
CA ASP A 118 14.64 6.32 -8.66
C ASP A 118 16.02 5.80 -9.10
N GLU A 119 16.72 5.17 -8.16
CA GLU A 119 18.04 4.60 -8.38
C GLU A 119 17.90 3.17 -8.93
N LYS A 120 18.39 2.97 -10.15
CA LYS A 120 18.48 1.64 -10.75
C LYS A 120 19.71 0.93 -10.21
N ILE A 121 19.50 -0.22 -9.56
CA ILE A 121 20.59 -1.10 -9.17
C ILE A 121 21.22 -1.67 -10.45
N LYS A 122 22.50 -1.35 -10.69
CA LYS A 122 23.27 -1.91 -11.81
C LYS A 122 23.97 -3.18 -11.34
N LEU A 123 23.51 -4.34 -11.81
CA LEU A 123 24.18 -5.61 -11.56
C LEU A 123 25.28 -5.82 -12.62
N LYS A 124 26.54 -5.98 -12.17
CA LYS A 124 27.65 -6.37 -13.04
C LYS A 124 27.91 -7.86 -12.88
N ILE A 125 27.37 -8.66 -13.80
CA ILE A 125 27.58 -10.10 -13.82
C ILE A 125 28.91 -10.38 -14.53
N LYS A 126 29.88 -10.96 -13.81
CA LYS A 126 31.12 -11.47 -14.39
C LYS A 126 31.02 -12.98 -14.50
N LEU A 127 30.97 -13.49 -15.72
CA LEU A 127 31.07 -14.92 -15.99
C LEU A 127 32.55 -15.30 -16.02
N LYS A 128 32.94 -16.34 -15.28
CA LYS A 128 34.25 -16.99 -15.42
C LYS A 128 33.99 -18.42 -15.90
N ALA A 129 34.64 -18.82 -16.99
CA ALA A 129 34.66 -20.22 -17.38
C ALA A 129 35.53 -20.99 -16.36
N ASN A 130 35.06 -22.13 -15.88
CA ASN A 130 35.89 -23.10 -15.17
C ASN A 130 36.83 -23.69 -16.23
N ALA A 131 38.04 -23.14 -16.34
CA ALA A 131 39.11 -23.80 -17.06
C ALA A 131 39.78 -24.77 -16.08
N ASP A 132 39.51 -26.06 -16.24
CA ASP A 132 40.43 -27.12 -15.81
C ASP A 132 41.69 -27.06 -16.69
N GLY A 133 42.49 -26.02 -16.48
CA GLY A 133 43.65 -25.73 -17.28
C GLY A 133 44.03 -24.26 -17.16
N THR A 134 45.32 -23.98 -17.02
CA THR A 134 45.90 -22.67 -16.74
C THR A 134 45.78 -21.67 -17.91
N GLY A 135 44.58 -21.31 -18.34
CA GLY A 135 44.39 -20.38 -19.46
C GLY A 135 43.00 -19.74 -19.51
N ARG A 136 42.98 -18.41 -19.59
CA ARG A 136 41.82 -17.65 -20.06
C ARG A 136 41.59 -18.08 -21.52
N ASP A 137 40.33 -18.36 -21.86
CA ASP A 137 39.83 -18.78 -23.17
C ASP A 137 39.94 -20.30 -23.48
N THR A 138 38.84 -21.02 -23.28
CA THR A 138 38.62 -22.37 -23.83
C THR A 138 38.02 -22.26 -25.22
N TYR A 139 38.83 -22.53 -26.25
CA TYR A 139 38.37 -22.67 -27.63
C TYR A 139 38.00 -24.13 -27.88
N VAL A 140 36.76 -24.40 -28.33
CA VAL A 140 36.38 -25.72 -28.83
C VAL A 140 36.34 -25.66 -30.36
N ILE A 141 37.16 -26.48 -31.01
CA ILE A 141 37.19 -26.58 -32.48
C ILE A 141 36.04 -27.48 -32.92
N TYR A 142 35.23 -26.98 -33.87
CA TYR A 142 34.09 -27.72 -34.40
C TYR A 142 34.54 -29.02 -35.11
N ASN A 143 34.05 -30.17 -34.63
CA ASN A 143 34.43 -31.50 -35.11
C ASN A 143 33.24 -32.29 -35.70
N GLY A 144 32.14 -31.61 -36.05
CA GLY A 144 30.99 -32.23 -36.72
C GLY A 144 29.96 -32.89 -35.82
N VAL A 145 30.06 -32.75 -34.48
CA VAL A 145 29.02 -33.17 -33.53
C VAL A 145 28.51 -31.99 -32.70
N THR A 146 27.30 -32.09 -32.14
CA THR A 146 26.73 -31.10 -31.21
C THR A 146 27.60 -30.98 -29.97
N GLN A 147 28.01 -29.75 -29.66
CA GLN A 147 28.82 -29.44 -28.48
C GLN A 147 27.95 -28.70 -27.45
N GLN A 148 28.03 -29.11 -26.18
CA GLN A 148 27.35 -28.45 -25.05
C GLN A 148 28.38 -27.83 -24.12
N ALA A 149 28.14 -26.61 -23.66
CA ALA A 149 28.95 -25.93 -22.65
C ALA A 149 28.11 -25.74 -21.39
N ILE A 150 28.59 -26.27 -20.26
CA ILE A 150 27.98 -26.05 -18.94
C ILE A 150 28.77 -24.91 -18.28
N MET A 151 28.11 -23.78 -18.01
CA MET A 151 28.71 -22.64 -17.32
C MET A 151 28.20 -22.57 -15.88
N GLU A 152 29.10 -22.63 -14.90
CA GLU A 152 28.79 -22.28 -13.52
C GLU A 152 28.85 -20.76 -13.34
N VAL A 153 27.73 -20.14 -12.93
CA VAL A 153 27.64 -18.70 -12.73
C VAL A 153 27.81 -18.39 -11.25
N HIS A 154 28.97 -17.86 -10.86
CA HIS A 154 29.16 -17.28 -9.53
C HIS A 154 28.72 -15.81 -9.54
N VAL A 155 27.57 -15.53 -8.94
CA VAL A 155 27.08 -14.16 -8.75
C VAL A 155 27.62 -13.61 -7.44
N SER A 156 28.62 -12.75 -7.52
CA SER A 156 29.10 -11.95 -6.39
C SER A 156 28.52 -10.54 -6.48
N VAL A 157 27.79 -10.11 -5.45
CA VAL A 157 27.34 -8.72 -5.32
C VAL A 157 28.39 -7.97 -4.49
N ASP A 158 29.41 -7.44 -5.16
CA ASP A 158 30.32 -6.48 -4.53
C ASP A 158 29.61 -5.11 -4.52
N GLY A 159 28.81 -4.90 -3.48
CA GLY A 159 28.26 -3.58 -3.19
C GLY A 159 29.32 -2.76 -2.47
N GLU A 160 29.91 -1.76 -3.13
CA GLU A 160 30.56 -0.68 -2.40
C GLU A 160 29.45 0.13 -1.74
N VAL A 161 29.40 0.07 -0.41
CA VAL A 161 28.48 0.85 0.40
C VAL A 161 28.97 2.29 0.32
N ASP A 162 28.35 3.11 -0.55
CA ASP A 162 28.60 4.55 -0.58
C ASP A 162 28.08 5.17 0.71
N THR A 163 28.95 5.18 1.72
CA THR A 163 28.63 5.66 3.07
C THR A 163 28.25 7.14 3.07
N GLU A 164 28.75 7.94 2.11
CA GLU A 164 28.42 9.36 1.97
C GLU A 164 27.00 9.55 1.43
N SER A 165 26.61 8.79 0.40
CA SER A 165 25.22 8.80 -0.10
C SER A 165 24.26 8.30 0.97
N ILE A 166 24.63 7.25 1.71
CA ILE A 166 23.83 6.74 2.84
C ILE A 166 23.76 7.78 3.96
N LEU A 167 24.86 8.45 4.32
CA LEU A 167 24.84 9.53 5.32
C LEU A 167 23.93 10.67 4.88
N LYS A 168 24.01 11.11 3.62
CA LYS A 168 23.13 12.16 3.08
C LYS A 168 21.67 11.76 3.16
N ARG A 169 21.34 10.52 2.80
CA ARG A 169 19.96 9.99 2.90
C ARG A 169 19.49 9.89 4.35
N ILE A 170 20.35 9.48 5.28
CA ILE A 170 20.04 9.48 6.73
C ILE A 170 19.83 10.91 7.24
N ILE A 171 20.68 11.87 6.85
CA ILE A 171 20.59 13.28 7.21
C ILE A 171 19.33 13.92 6.60
N GLU A 172 18.96 13.57 5.37
CA GLU A 172 17.77 14.09 4.70
C GLU A 172 16.49 13.48 5.28
N ALA A 173 16.51 12.18 5.59
CA ALA A 173 15.42 11.51 6.31
C ALA A 173 15.24 12.07 7.73
N SER A 174 16.33 12.35 8.46
CA SER A 174 16.25 12.96 9.79
C SER A 174 15.75 14.41 9.74
N LYS A 175 16.14 15.19 8.72
CA LYS A 175 15.56 16.52 8.45
C LYS A 175 14.08 16.47 8.09
N LYS A 176 13.63 15.42 7.40
CA LYS A 176 12.21 15.23 7.04
C LYS A 176 11.37 14.78 8.25
N TRP A 177 12.00 14.12 9.22
CA TRP A 177 11.40 13.83 10.52
C TRP A 177 11.34 15.04 11.46
N CYS A 178 12.07 16.12 11.17
CA CYS A 178 11.82 17.43 11.77
C CYS A 178 10.57 18.08 11.17
N ILE A 179 9.40 17.59 11.57
CA ILE A 179 8.13 18.29 11.39
C ILE A 179 8.12 19.49 12.34
N LYS A 180 7.68 20.67 11.86
CA LYS A 180 7.51 21.86 12.70
C LYS A 180 6.62 21.52 13.90
N PRO A 181 6.87 22.06 15.11
CA PRO A 181 6.09 21.76 16.32
C PRO A 181 4.57 21.96 16.20
N SER A 182 4.10 22.68 15.18
CA SER A 182 2.68 22.94 14.92
C SER A 182 1.91 21.78 14.27
N GLU A 183 2.58 20.73 13.79
CA GLU A 183 1.94 19.62 13.03
C GLU A 183 2.00 18.26 13.74
N CYS A 184 2.79 18.14 14.81
CA CYS A 184 2.74 17.02 15.73
C CYS A 184 1.93 17.44 16.96
N GLY A 185 0.97 16.62 17.39
CA GLY A 185 0.31 16.79 18.69
C GLY A 185 1.28 16.61 19.86
N ASN A 186 0.77 16.28 21.06
CA ASN A 186 1.51 16.16 22.33
C ASN A 186 2.68 15.14 22.39
N ILE A 187 3.17 14.63 21.26
CA ILE A 187 4.37 13.80 21.20
C ILE A 187 5.55 14.76 20.98
N SER A 188 6.42 14.83 21.98
CA SER A 188 7.69 15.56 21.90
C SER A 188 8.47 15.11 20.66
N CYS A 189 8.58 15.99 19.68
CA CYS A 189 9.63 15.90 18.67
C CYS A 189 10.95 16.23 19.37
N LEU A 190 11.66 15.21 19.85
CA LEU A 190 13.06 15.33 20.23
C LEU A 190 13.88 15.37 18.94
N CYS A 191 14.45 16.53 18.65
CA CYS A 191 15.55 16.68 17.69
C CYS A 191 16.85 16.15 18.29
#